data_AF-A0A7Y1YJF3-F1
#
_entry.id   AF-A0A7Y1YJF3-F1
#
_cell.length_a   1.000
_cell.length_b   1.000
_cell.length_c   1.000
_cell.angle_alpha   90.00
_cell.angle_beta   90.00
_cell.angle_gamma   90.00
#
_symmetry.space_group_name_H-M   'P 1'
#
loop_
_entity.id
_entity.type
_entity.pdbx_description
1 polymer ?
#
loop_
_entity_poly.entity_id
_entity_poly.type
_entity_poly.pdbx_seq_one_letter_code
_entity_poly.pdbx_strand_id
1 'polypeptide(L)'
;MRLYISLISFVLLPLFGFSQNGTNPLQSYDSSMQQDWVDDVYEKMTLEEKVGQLFMVRAFSDQDASHVESIKKLIEENHIGGLIFSKGGPVRQAKLNNKFQALSKT
;
A
#
# COMPACT_ATOMS: atom_id res chain seq x y z
N MET A 1 -59.27 -0.07 2.86
CA MET A 1 -58.43 -0.44 4.03
C MET A 1 -57.20 -1.25 3.66
N ARG A 2 -57.31 -2.39 2.94
CA ARG A 2 -56.16 -3.22 2.50
C ARG A 2 -55.10 -2.46 1.69
N LEU A 3 -55.53 -1.60 0.75
CA LEU A 3 -54.61 -0.83 -0.11
C LEU A 3 -53.72 0.15 0.67
N TYR A 4 -54.29 0.83 1.68
CA TYR A 4 -53.57 1.78 2.53
C TYR A 4 -52.56 1.07 3.45
N ILE A 5 -52.90 -0.12 3.95
CA ILE A 5 -51.99 -0.94 4.77
C ILE A 5 -50.80 -1.41 3.92
N SER A 6 -51.03 -1.84 2.67
CA SER A 6 -49.94 -2.18 1.74
C SER A 6 -49.05 -0.99 1.42
N LEU A 7 -49.63 0.21 1.24
CA LEU A 7 -48.88 1.44 0.96
C LEU A 7 -48.00 1.84 2.14
N ILE A 8 -48.54 1.79 3.37
CA ILE A 8 -47.81 2.11 4.60
C ILE A 8 -46.67 1.10 4.83
N SER A 9 -46.92 -0.19 4.61
CA SER A 9 -45.89 -1.22 4.72
C SER A 9 -44.73 -1.00 3.74
N PHE A 10 -45.04 -0.66 2.48
CA PHE A 10 -44.03 -0.38 1.44
C PHE A 10 -43.17 0.85 1.75
N VAL A 11 -43.75 1.88 2.38
CA VAL A 11 -43.04 3.11 2.77
C VAL A 11 -42.18 2.93 4.02
N LEU A 12 -42.58 2.05 4.96
CA LEU A 12 -41.84 1.81 6.20
C LEU A 12 -40.73 0.75 6.06
N LEU A 13 -40.83 -0.13 5.06
CA LEU A 13 -39.83 -1.16 4.73
C LEU A 13 -38.37 -0.65 4.59
N PRO A 14 -38.08 0.50 3.94
CA PRO A 14 -36.70 0.99 3.81
C PRO A 14 -36.08 1.54 5.10
N LEU A 15 -36.85 1.77 6.17
CA LEU A 15 -36.31 2.30 7.44
C LEU A 15 -35.54 1.27 8.28
N PHE A 16 -35.65 -0.02 7.93
CA PHE A 16 -34.94 -1.11 8.60
C PHE A 16 -33.72 -1.61 7.82
N GLY A 17 -33.38 -0.95 6.71
CA GLY A 17 -32.22 -1.30 5.90
C GLY A 17 -30.92 -0.70 6.45
N PHE A 18 -30.20 -1.44 7.29
CA PHE A 18 -28.79 -1.16 7.54
C PHE A 18 -27.96 -1.75 6.40
N SER A 19 -27.55 -0.91 5.45
CA SER A 19 -26.57 -1.29 4.42
C SER A 19 -25.52 -0.19 4.33
N GLN A 20 -24.39 -0.46 4.99
CA GLN A 20 -23.08 0.17 4.87
C GLN A 20 -22.20 -0.44 5.97
N ASN A 21 -21.28 -1.34 5.61
CA ASN A 21 -20.17 -1.66 6.51
C ASN A 21 -19.32 -0.39 6.60
N GLY A 22 -19.44 0.34 7.71
CA GLY A 22 -18.71 1.60 7.95
C GLY A 22 -17.21 1.42 8.21
N THR A 23 -16.71 0.18 8.17
CA THR A 23 -15.31 -0.13 8.41
C THR A 23 -14.54 -0.11 7.11
N ASN A 24 -13.54 0.76 7.01
CA ASN A 24 -12.58 0.72 5.92
C ASN A 24 -11.73 -0.55 6.09
N PRO A 25 -11.72 -1.49 5.13
CA PRO A 25 -11.00 -2.76 5.24
C PRO A 25 -9.48 -2.59 5.30
N LEU A 26 -8.96 -1.40 5.01
CA LEU A 26 -7.54 -1.05 5.08
C LEU A 26 -7.19 -0.21 6.32
N GLN A 27 -8.17 0.13 7.16
CA GLN A 27 -7.92 0.90 8.37
C GLN A 27 -7.19 0.04 9.40
N SER A 28 -6.08 0.55 9.91
CA SER A 28 -5.36 -0.07 11.04
C SER A 28 -6.29 -0.19 12.26
N TYR A 29 -6.08 -1.23 13.06
CA TYR A 29 -6.74 -1.38 14.37
C TYR A 29 -6.48 -0.16 15.26
N ASP A 30 -5.26 0.38 15.20
CA ASP A 30 -4.89 1.65 15.83
C ASP A 30 -4.48 2.66 14.76
N SER A 31 -5.45 3.44 14.29
CA SER A 31 -5.21 4.46 13.27
C SER A 31 -4.44 5.66 13.82
N SER A 32 -4.51 5.93 15.14
CA SER A 32 -3.77 7.04 15.75
C SER A 32 -2.28 6.72 15.77
N MET A 33 -1.91 5.55 16.27
CA MET A 33 -0.52 5.10 16.26
C MET A 33 0.06 4.99 14.85
N GLN A 34 -0.75 4.57 13.87
CA GLN A 34 -0.31 4.54 12.47
C GLN A 34 -0.03 5.96 11.96
N GLN A 35 -0.90 6.93 12.26
CA GLN A 35 -0.71 8.32 11.84
C GLN A 35 0.53 8.93 12.48
N ASP A 36 0.72 8.75 13.79
CA ASP A 36 1.90 9.24 14.51
C ASP A 36 3.20 8.67 13.92
N TRP A 37 3.22 7.37 13.58
CA TRP A 37 4.37 6.75 12.91
C TRP A 37 4.64 7.33 11.51
N VAL A 38 3.58 7.56 10.72
CA VAL A 38 3.72 8.17 9.39
C VAL A 38 4.30 9.59 9.51
N ASP A 39 3.77 10.39 10.43
CA ASP A 39 4.20 11.78 10.61
C ASP A 39 5.66 11.82 11.10
N ASP A 40 6.01 11.02 12.10
CA ASP A 40 7.37 10.90 12.63
C ASP A 40 8.40 10.49 11.56
N VAL A 41 8.03 9.58 10.66
CA VAL A 41 8.90 9.13 9.56
C VAL A 41 9.01 10.22 8.50
N TYR A 42 7.88 10.81 8.09
CA TYR A 42 7.81 11.80 7.04
C TYR A 42 8.53 13.11 7.41
N GLU A 43 8.44 13.54 8.67
CA GLU A 43 9.13 14.73 9.15
C GLU A 43 10.65 14.59 9.13
N LYS A 44 11.17 13.37 9.34
CA LYS A 44 12.62 13.06 9.32
C LYS A 44 13.19 12.96 7.91
N MET A 45 12.36 12.88 6.87
CA MET A 45 12.80 12.81 5.48
C MET A 45 13.18 14.18 4.93
N THR A 46 14.33 14.21 4.24
CA THR A 46 14.72 15.31 3.34
C THR A 46 13.75 15.42 2.16
N LEU A 47 13.79 16.55 1.45
CA LEU A 47 12.98 16.73 0.24
C LEU A 47 13.33 15.68 -0.83
N GLU A 48 14.59 15.30 -0.95
CA GLU A 48 15.04 14.27 -1.89
C GLU A 48 14.46 12.90 -1.55
N GLU A 49 14.51 12.49 -0.28
CA GLU A 49 13.89 11.23 0.18
C GLU A 49 12.37 11.23 -0.07
N LYS A 50 11.68 12.34 0.23
CA LYS A 50 10.24 12.50 -0.05
C LYS A 50 9.90 12.34 -1.53
N VAL A 51 10.71 12.93 -2.41
CA VAL A 51 10.56 12.79 -3.86
C VAL A 51 10.85 11.35 -4.29
N GLY A 52 11.89 10.72 -3.74
CA GLY A 52 12.24 9.31 -3.98
C GLY A 52 11.09 8.36 -3.69
N GLN A 53 10.35 8.59 -2.60
CA GLN A 53 9.19 7.77 -2.21
C GLN A 53 8.07 7.74 -3.27
N LEU A 54 8.03 8.70 -4.20
CA LEU A 54 7.04 8.74 -5.29
C LEU A 54 7.38 7.82 -6.47
N PHE A 55 8.59 7.24 -6.50
CA PHE A 55 9.05 6.40 -7.60
C PHE A 55 9.02 4.91 -7.25
N MET A 56 8.48 4.12 -8.18
CA MET A 56 8.52 2.66 -8.13
C MET A 56 9.24 2.10 -9.34
N VAL A 57 10.23 1.23 -9.13
CA VAL A 57 11.09 0.70 -10.20
C VAL A 57 10.73 -0.75 -10.52
N ARG A 58 10.75 -1.10 -11.80
CA ARG A 58 10.52 -2.48 -12.23
C ARG A 58 11.74 -3.36 -11.93
N ALA A 59 11.54 -4.44 -11.19
CA ALA A 59 12.57 -5.42 -10.87
C ALA A 59 12.31 -6.77 -11.56
N PHE A 60 13.38 -7.45 -11.96
CA PHE A 60 13.31 -8.75 -12.62
C PHE A 60 14.24 -9.72 -11.89
N SER A 61 13.74 -10.91 -11.54
CA SER A 61 14.50 -11.88 -10.74
C SER A 61 15.26 -12.93 -11.57
N ASP A 62 15.19 -12.80 -12.90
CA ASP A 62 15.92 -13.61 -13.89
C ASP A 62 17.04 -12.83 -14.60
N GLN A 63 17.23 -11.54 -14.28
CA GLN A 63 18.27 -10.71 -14.87
C GLN A 63 19.62 -10.88 -14.17
N ASP A 64 20.66 -10.37 -14.82
CA ASP A 64 22.04 -10.47 -14.38
C ASP A 64 22.40 -9.52 -13.22
N ALA A 65 23.66 -9.58 -12.79
CA ALA A 65 24.18 -8.77 -11.70
C ALA A 65 24.15 -7.25 -12.00
N SER A 66 24.23 -6.85 -13.28
CA SER A 66 24.20 -5.44 -13.66
C SER A 66 22.84 -4.80 -13.41
N HIS A 67 21.76 -5.55 -13.69
CA HIS A 67 20.38 -5.13 -13.37
C HIS A 67 20.15 -5.05 -11.86
N VAL A 68 20.69 -5.99 -11.10
CA VAL A 68 20.60 -5.94 -9.64
C VAL A 68 21.34 -4.71 -9.10
N GLU A 69 22.53 -4.41 -9.63
CA GLU A 69 23.32 -3.27 -9.16
C GLU A 69 22.69 -1.93 -9.53
N SER A 70 22.06 -1.80 -10.70
CA SER A 70 21.33 -0.57 -11.04
C SER A 70 20.17 -0.30 -10.07
N ILE A 71 19.44 -1.35 -9.66
CA ILE A 71 18.38 -1.22 -8.65
C ILE A 71 18.97 -0.83 -7.29
N LYS A 72 20.11 -1.41 -6.89
CA LYS A 72 20.77 -1.06 -5.63
C LYS A 72 21.10 0.44 -5.57
N LYS A 73 21.66 0.99 -6.64
CA LYS A 73 21.92 2.43 -6.75
C LYS A 73 20.65 3.27 -6.60
N LEU A 74 19.56 2.87 -7.25
CA LEU A 74 18.28 3.60 -7.11
C LEU A 74 17.74 3.57 -5.67
N ILE A 75 17.96 2.48 -4.93
CA ILE A 75 17.57 2.38 -3.50
C ILE A 75 18.46 3.27 -2.63
N GLU A 76 19.78 3.11 -2.78
CA GLU A 76 20.77 3.74 -1.89
C GLU A 76 20.96 5.23 -2.18
N GLU A 77 20.97 5.62 -3.46
CA GLU A 77 21.25 6.99 -3.91
C GLU A 77 19.97 7.81 -4.17
N ASN A 78 18.87 7.19 -4.61
CA ASN A 78 17.63 7.90 -4.95
C ASN A 78 16.43 7.60 -4.04
N HIS A 79 16.61 6.75 -3.03
CA HIS A 79 15.60 6.49 -1.99
C HIS A 79 14.22 6.12 -2.53
N ILE A 80 14.17 5.31 -3.61
CA ILE A 80 12.92 4.94 -4.26
C ILE A 80 11.92 4.32 -3.28
N GLY A 81 10.63 4.66 -3.43
CA GLY A 81 9.57 4.20 -2.53
C GLY A 81 9.14 2.75 -2.73
N GLY A 82 9.42 2.15 -3.89
CA GLY A 82 9.03 0.77 -4.10
C GLY A 82 9.58 0.08 -5.34
N LEU A 83 9.28 -1.22 -5.40
CA LEU A 83 9.67 -2.11 -6.49
C LEU A 83 8.43 -2.84 -7.02
N ILE A 84 8.39 -3.06 -8.32
CA ILE A 84 7.38 -3.89 -8.98
C ILE A 84 8.11 -5.07 -9.64
N PHE A 85 8.01 -6.25 -9.05
CA PHE A 85 8.61 -7.45 -9.62
C PHE A 85 7.81 -7.95 -10.84
N SER A 86 8.54 -8.31 -11.90
CA SER A 86 8.00 -8.86 -13.14
C SER A 86 8.59 -10.25 -13.41
N LYS A 87 9.15 -10.50 -14.60
CA LYS A 87 9.70 -11.81 -15.00
C LYS A 87 10.68 -12.40 -13.98
N GLY A 88 10.67 -13.73 -13.91
CA GLY A 88 11.58 -14.55 -13.12
C GLY A 88 10.84 -15.60 -12.28
N GLY A 89 11.33 -15.88 -11.07
CA GLY A 89 10.82 -16.99 -10.24
C GLY A 89 10.70 -16.64 -8.76
N PRO A 90 9.70 -17.21 -8.05
CA PRO A 90 9.29 -16.76 -6.72
C PRO A 90 10.40 -16.85 -5.67
N VAL A 91 11.22 -17.90 -5.70
CA VAL A 91 12.34 -18.07 -4.74
C VAL A 91 13.44 -17.02 -4.97
N ARG A 92 13.79 -16.73 -6.22
CA ARG A 92 14.79 -15.69 -6.53
C ARG A 92 14.25 -14.31 -6.20
N GLN A 93 12.98 -14.06 -6.48
CA GLN A 93 12.29 -12.83 -6.11
C GLN A 93 12.30 -12.61 -4.60
N ALA A 94 11.96 -13.61 -3.79
CA ALA A 94 11.99 -13.48 -2.33
C ALA A 94 13.40 -13.15 -1.81
N LYS A 95 14.44 -13.80 -2.35
CA LYS A 95 15.84 -13.51 -2.00
C LYS A 95 16.24 -12.08 -2.40
N LEU A 96 15.88 -11.64 -3.60
CA LEU A 96 16.14 -10.27 -4.06
C LEU A 96 15.36 -9.23 -3.26
N ASN A 97 14.10 -9.50 -2.92
CA ASN A 97 13.30 -8.64 -2.06
C ASN A 97 13.99 -8.42 -0.72
N ASN A 98 14.42 -9.49 -0.05
CA ASN A 98 15.11 -9.39 1.24
C ASN A 98 16.44 -8.63 1.10
N LYS A 99 17.18 -8.87 0.01
CA LYS A 99 18.41 -8.13 -0.30
C LYS A 99 18.14 -6.64 -0.47
N PHE A 100 17.13 -6.26 -1.25
CA PHE A 100 16.80 -4.86 -1.51
C PHE A 100 16.25 -4.15 -0.26
N GLN A 101 15.38 -4.81 0.51
CA GLN A 101 14.87 -4.25 1.78
C GLN A 101 16.00 -3.99 2.79
N ALA A 102 17.04 -4.83 2.82
CA ALA A 102 18.20 -4.63 3.69
C ALA A 102 19.08 -3.42 3.29
N LEU A 103 18.92 -2.90 2.08
CA LEU A 103 19.63 -1.69 1.60
C LEU A 103 18.79 -0.43 1.81
N SER A 104 17.49 -0.57 1.99
CA SER A 104 16.60 0.56 2.27
C SER A 104 16.92 1.18 3.63
N LYS A 105 16.99 2.51 3.66
CA LYS A 105 17.08 3.26 4.91
C LYS A 105 15.75 3.13 5.67
N THR A 106 15.84 2.86 6.98
CA THR A 106 14.71 2.78 7.92
C THR A 106 14.56 4.05 8.73
#